data_AF-A0A7W0ZJB8-F1
#
_entry.id   AF-A0A7W0ZJB8-F1
#
_cell.length_a   1.000
_cell.length_b   1.000
_cell.length_c   1.000
_cell.angle_alpha   90.00
_cell.angle_beta   90.00
_cell.angle_gamma   90.00
#
_symmetry.space_group_name_H-M   'P 1'
#
loop_
_entity.id
_entity.type
_entity.pdbx_description
1 polymer ?
#
loop_
_entity_poly.entity_id
_entity_poly.type
_entity_poly.pdbx_seq_one_letter_code
_entity_poly.pdbx_strand_id
1 'polypeptide(L)'
;MAVVWRADAEEAEAVAALLVEFRDWLGRATPTTAGLKSSVQRLIDDPSVSYLLGATEAGGEPAGVCQLRFRYGVWHAAEDCWLEDLFVR
;
A
#
# COMPACT_ATOMS: atom_id res chain seq x y z
N MET A 1 -7.24 -20.02 2.68
CA MET A 1 -8.03 -19.10 1.84
C MET A 1 -7.38 -17.75 1.99
N ALA A 2 -7.10 -17.08 0.88
CA ALA A 2 -6.44 -15.78 0.95
C ALA A 2 -7.31 -14.78 1.73
N VAL A 3 -6.66 -13.96 2.56
CA VAL A 3 -7.28 -12.89 3.33
C VAL A 3 -6.67 -11.56 2.91
N VAL A 4 -7.48 -10.50 2.99
CA VAL A 4 -7.06 -9.12 2.73
C VAL A 4 -7.60 -8.25 3.85
N TRP A 5 -6.78 -7.34 4.35
CA TRP A 5 -7.17 -6.38 5.39
C TRP A 5 -6.54 -5.02 5.12
N ARG A 6 -7.09 -3.98 5.74
CA ARG A 6 -6.50 -2.64 5.73
C ARG A 6 -5.35 -2.63 6.73
N ALA A 7 -4.18 -2.17 6.30
CA ALA A 7 -3.03 -1.98 7.17
C ALA A 7 -3.28 -0.83 8.14
N ASP A 8 -2.90 -1.01 9.39
CA ASP A 8 -2.78 0.08 10.37
C ASP A 8 -1.34 0.61 10.46
N ALA A 9 -1.13 1.63 11.29
CA ALA A 9 0.17 2.28 11.45
C ALA A 9 1.27 1.35 11.99
N GLU A 10 0.91 0.28 12.71
CA GLU A 10 1.85 -0.69 13.28
C GLU A 10 2.40 -1.61 12.18
N GLU A 11 1.66 -1.75 11.08
CA GLU A 11 2.02 -2.54 9.89
C GLU A 11 2.77 -1.73 8.81
N ALA A 12 3.13 -0.47 9.08
CA ALA A 12 3.84 0.41 8.13
C ALA A 12 5.14 -0.20 7.59
N GLU A 13 5.88 -0.94 8.42
CA GLU A 13 7.12 -1.60 8.01
C GLU A 13 6.87 -2.74 7.00
N ALA A 14 5.78 -3.50 7.15
CA ALA A 14 5.42 -4.57 6.21
C ALA A 14 4.98 -4.00 4.85
N VAL A 15 4.17 -2.93 4.87
CA VAL A 15 3.79 -2.17 3.66
C VAL A 15 5.04 -1.65 2.94
N ALA A 16 5.96 -1.01 3.67
CA ALA A 16 7.17 -0.44 3.08
C ALA A 16 8.09 -1.52 2.49
N ALA A 17 8.19 -2.69 3.13
CA ALA A 17 8.98 -3.81 2.61
C ALA A 17 8.44 -4.30 1.25
N LEU A 18 7.13 -4.50 1.13
CA LEU A 18 6.50 -4.92 -0.13
C LEU A 18 6.62 -3.85 -1.23
N LEU A 19 6.50 -2.56 -0.90
CA LEU A 19 6.73 -1.47 -1.87
C LEU A 19 8.19 -1.35 -2.30
N VAL A 20 9.14 -1.68 -1.42
CA VAL A 20 10.56 -1.77 -1.77
C VAL A 20 10.80 -2.92 -2.74
N GLU A 21 10.24 -4.10 -2.46
CA GLU A 21 10.30 -5.25 -3.38
C GLU A 21 9.67 -4.91 -4.74
N PHE A 22 8.53 -4.21 -4.73
CA PHE A 22 7.88 -3.76 -5.96
C PHE A 22 8.74 -2.78 -6.76
N ARG A 23 9.34 -1.78 -6.10
CA ARG A 23 10.29 -0.84 -6.73
C ARG A 23 11.45 -1.60 -7.38
N ASP A 24 12.01 -2.58 -6.68
CA ASP A 24 13.14 -3.36 -7.16
C ASP A 24 12.73 -4.24 -8.35
N TRP A 25 11.52 -4.83 -8.32
CA TRP A 25 10.93 -5.56 -9.46
C TRP A 25 10.74 -4.66 -10.69
N LEU A 26 10.38 -3.39 -10.50
CA LEU A 26 10.33 -2.38 -11.57
C LEU A 26 11.71 -1.99 -12.11
N GLY A 27 12.81 -2.54 -11.57
CA GLY A 27 14.19 -2.21 -11.94
C GLY A 27 14.61 -0.80 -11.52
N ARG A 28 13.98 -0.24 -10.48
CA ARG A 28 14.23 1.13 -10.02
C ARG A 28 15.07 1.14 -8.76
N ALA A 29 15.97 2.12 -8.66
CA ALA A 29 16.76 2.37 -7.46
C ALA A 29 16.19 3.49 -6.57
N THR A 30 15.21 4.24 -7.08
CA THR A 30 14.56 5.35 -6.39
C THR A 30 13.04 5.23 -6.43
N PRO A 31 12.32 5.68 -5.37
CA PRO A 31 12.82 6.26 -4.13
C PRO A 31 13.68 5.30 -3.29
N THR A 32 14.59 5.81 -2.47
CA THR A 32 15.43 4.96 -1.59
C THR A 32 14.56 4.19 -0.60
N THR A 33 15.07 3.10 -0.04
CA THR A 33 14.33 2.31 0.97
C THR A 33 13.91 3.17 2.17
N ALA A 34 14.80 4.04 2.66
CA ALA A 34 14.46 4.98 3.73
C ALA A 34 13.40 6.01 3.29
N GLY A 35 13.43 6.44 2.03
CA GLY A 35 12.42 7.34 1.45
C GLY A 35 11.05 6.68 1.31
N LEU A 36 10.98 5.40 0.91
CA LEU A 36 9.73 4.66 0.88
C LEU A 36 9.17 4.48 2.30
N LYS A 37 9.99 4.06 3.27
CA LYS A 37 9.58 3.91 4.66
C LYS A 37 9.01 5.21 5.24
N SER A 38 9.71 6.34 5.06
CA SER A 38 9.21 7.63 5.56
C SER A 38 7.93 8.08 4.87
N SER A 39 7.76 7.73 3.59
CA SER A 39 6.54 8.06 2.83
C SER A 39 5.36 7.22 3.31
N VAL A 40 5.54 5.92 3.52
CA VAL A 40 4.50 5.04 4.09
C VAL A 40 4.10 5.53 5.48
N GLN A 41 5.07 5.79 6.36
CA GLN A 41 4.79 6.29 7.72
C GLN A 41 3.98 7.59 7.71
N ARG A 42 4.21 8.45 6.72
CA ARG A 42 3.46 9.70 6.55
C ARG A 42 2.03 9.46 6.05
N LEU A 43 1.83 8.49 5.17
CA LEU A 43 0.57 8.29 4.45
C LEU A 43 -0.36 7.26 5.08
N ILE A 44 0.14 6.36 5.93
CA ILE A 44 -0.66 5.26 6.47
C ILE A 44 -1.84 5.74 7.34
N ASP A 45 -1.70 6.90 7.98
CA ASP A 45 -2.75 7.57 8.75
C ASP A 45 -3.49 8.66 7.94
N ASP A 46 -3.12 8.89 6.68
CA ASP A 46 -3.81 9.86 5.82
C ASP A 46 -5.20 9.32 5.47
N PRO A 47 -6.29 10.05 5.77
CA PRO A 47 -7.66 9.57 5.51
C PRO A 47 -7.96 9.39 4.02
N SER A 48 -7.16 10.00 3.13
CA SER A 48 -7.27 9.87 1.68
C SER A 48 -6.45 8.72 1.10
N VAL A 49 -5.77 7.94 1.94
CA VAL A 49 -4.94 6.80 1.54
C VAL A 49 -5.37 5.55 2.29
N SER A 50 -5.31 4.40 1.64
CA SER A 50 -5.40 3.12 2.34
C SER A 50 -4.44 2.13 1.73
N TYR A 51 -3.66 1.49 2.60
CA TYR A 51 -2.88 0.32 2.24
C TYR A 51 -3.70 -0.93 2.58
N LEU A 52 -3.82 -1.86 1.65
CA LEU A 52 -4.34 -3.19 1.90
C LEU A 52 -3.20 -4.18 1.86
N LEU A 53 -3.14 -5.07 2.85
CA LEU A 53 -2.24 -6.21 2.88
C LEU A 53 -3.01 -7.49 2.58
N GLY A 54 -2.35 -8.45 1.93
CA GLY A 54 -2.93 -9.75 1.64
C GLY A 54 -2.02 -10.91 2.04
N ALA A 55 -2.59 -11.99 2.54
CA ALA A 55 -1.89 -13.24 2.88
C ALA A 55 -2.66 -14.45 2.35
N THR A 56 -1.98 -15.59 2.18
CA THR A 56 -2.60 -16.85 1.67
C THR A 56 -3.50 -17.54 2.69
N GLU A 57 -3.35 -17.20 3.96
CA GLU A 57 -4.12 -17.69 5.10
C GLU A 57 -4.24 -16.64 6.21
N ALA A 58 -5.25 -16.79 7.07
CA ALA A 58 -5.50 -15.86 8.17
C ALA A 58 -4.37 -15.90 9.21
N GLY A 59 -3.85 -14.72 9.57
CA GLY A 59 -2.69 -14.60 10.47
C GLY A 59 -1.35 -14.95 9.82
N GLY A 60 -1.33 -15.24 8.51
CA GLY A 60 -0.10 -15.42 7.75
C GLY A 60 0.62 -14.10 7.46
N GLU A 61 1.89 -14.19 7.10
CA GLU A 61 2.71 -13.05 6.70
C GLU A 61 2.14 -12.35 5.45
N PRO A 62 2.16 -11.00 5.40
CA PRO A 62 1.77 -10.26 4.21
C PRO A 62 2.61 -10.65 2.98
N ALA A 63 1.92 -11.07 1.92
CA ALA A 63 2.49 -11.46 0.63
C ALA A 63 2.07 -10.52 -0.51
N GLY A 64 1.22 -9.53 -0.25
CA GLY A 64 0.83 -8.54 -1.24
C GLY A 64 0.41 -7.22 -0.62
N VAL A 65 0.58 -6.15 -1.38
CA VAL A 65 0.20 -4.79 -1.02
C VAL A 65 -0.63 -4.16 -2.14
N CYS A 66 -1.64 -3.39 -1.76
CA CYS A 66 -2.38 -2.51 -2.64
C CYS A 66 -2.46 -1.12 -2.01
N GLN A 67 -2.10 -0.08 -2.78
CA GLN A 67 -2.26 1.31 -2.35
C GLN A 67 -3.49 1.92 -3.05
N LEU A 68 -4.43 2.39 -2.24
CA LEU A 68 -5.64 3.08 -2.69
C LEU A 68 -5.55 4.57 -2.35
N ARG A 69 -6.05 5.41 -3.26
CA ARG A 69 -6.17 6.86 -3.10
C ARG A 69 -7.60 7.31 -3.30
N PHE A 70 -8.10 8.09 -2.37
CA PHE A 70 -9.44 8.65 -2.41
C PHE A 70 -9.37 10.15 -2.73
N ARG A 71 -10.17 10.59 -3.69
CA ARG A 71 -10.23 12.02 -4.07
C ARG A 71 -11.61 12.38 -4.60
N TYR A 72 -12.03 13.61 -4.38
CA TYR A 72 -13.31 14.09 -4.88
C TYR A 72 -13.26 14.38 -6.39
N GLY A 73 -14.16 13.76 -7.15
CA GLY A 73 -14.28 13.94 -8.60
C GLY A 73 -15.43 14.88 -8.96
N VAL A 74 -15.13 15.97 -9.68
CA VAL A 74 -16.14 16.97 -10.10
C VAL A 74 -17.23 16.42 -11.03
N TRP A 75 -16.91 15.39 -11.81
CA TRP A 75 -17.83 14.80 -12.79
C TRP A 75 -18.93 13.95 -12.17
N HIS A 76 -18.66 13.40 -10.97
CA HIS A 76 -19.59 12.54 -10.26
C HIS A 76 -20.08 13.15 -8.95
N ALA A 77 -19.57 14.33 -8.58
CA ALA A 77 -19.85 15.00 -7.31
C ALA A 77 -19.70 14.04 -6.10
N ALA A 78 -18.72 13.14 -6.17
CA ALA A 78 -18.47 12.08 -5.19
C ALA A 78 -16.97 11.75 -5.13
N GLU A 79 -16.55 11.03 -4.09
CA GLU A 79 -15.20 10.47 -4.03
C GLU A 79 -15.04 9.35 -5.07
N ASP A 80 -13.92 9.38 -5.79
CA ASP A 80 -13.41 8.26 -6.55
C ASP A 80 -12.25 7.59 -5.79
N CYS A 81 -12.07 6.30 -6.06
CA CYS A 81 -10.97 5.50 -5.52
C CYS A 81 -10.07 5.10 -6.69
N TRP A 82 -8.81 5.51 -6.62
CA TRP A 82 -7.78 5.05 -7.54
C TRP A 82 -6.93 3.98 -6.87
N LEU A 83 -6.87 2.81 -7.49
CA LEU A 83 -5.83 1.82 -7.20
C LEU A 83 -4.52 2.31 -7.82
N GLU A 84 -3.64 2.85 -6.98
CA GLU A 84 -2.35 3.42 -7.39
C GLU A 84 -1.32 2.31 -7.64
N ASP A 85 -1.19 1.37 -6.70
CA ASP A 85 -0.24 0.27 -6.76
C ASP A 85 -0.89 -1.07 -6.39
N LEU A 86 -0.46 -2.15 -7.04
CA LEU A 86 -0.77 -3.54 -6.67
C LEU A 86 0.47 -4.41 -6.91
N PHE A 87 0.92 -5.09 -5.86
CA PHE A 87 2.05 -6.00 -5.93
C PHE A 87 1.78 -7.25 -5.08
N VAL A 88 2.19 -8.41 -5.60
CA VAL A 88 2.17 -9.70 -4.93
C VAL A 88 3.49 -10.39 -5.23
N ARG A 89 4.14 -10.94 -4.21
CA ARG A 89 5.41 -11.66 -4.35
C ARG A 89 5.24 -13.11 -4.81
#